data_AF-A0A1Y1KI78-F1
#
_entry.id   AF-A0A1Y1KI78-F1
#
_cell.length_a   1.000
_cell.length_b   1.000
_cell.length_c   1.000
_cell.angle_alpha   90.00
_cell.angle_beta   90.00
_cell.angle_gamma   90.00
#
_symmetry.space_group_name_H-M   'P 1'
#
loop_
_entity.id
_entity.type
_entity.pdbx_description
1 polymer ?
#
loop_
_entity_poly.entity_id
_entity_poly.type
_entity_poly.pdbx_seq_one_letter_code
_entity_poly.pdbx_strand_id
1 'polypeptide(L)'
;ARGRRFGWKDYDKPARNRDASINIKADWDLLEEIDFNRLAKLNLDADDGEDLENYGFLYYYDRSFDKQPVKGAEKKLTAIDRAAYNVTTSSDPVIQELAEKDVATIFATDTILSMLMCAPRSVYPWDIVIVRQGNKLFLDKRDNATLDMVTVNENA
;
A
#
# COMPACT_ATOMS: atom_id res chain seq x y z
N ALA A 1 -36.01 -2.83 41.72
CA ALA A 1 -34.86 -3.39 41.00
C ALA A 1 -34.95 -2.97 39.53
N ARG A 2 -34.18 -1.98 39.06
CA ARG A 2 -34.15 -1.57 37.64
C ARG A 2 -33.11 -2.44 36.92
N GLY A 3 -33.56 -3.23 35.95
CA GLY A 3 -32.72 -4.11 35.16
C GLY A 3 -31.61 -3.34 34.46
N ARG A 4 -30.36 -3.70 34.76
CA ARG A 4 -29.19 -3.30 33.99
C ARG A 4 -29.36 -3.87 32.57
N ARG A 5 -29.55 -3.00 31.58
CA ARG A 5 -29.40 -3.36 30.17
C ARG A 5 -27.95 -3.73 29.93
N PHE A 6 -27.71 -5.02 29.77
CA PHE A 6 -26.45 -5.59 29.32
C PHE A 6 -26.38 -5.44 27.79
N GLY A 7 -25.25 -4.97 27.26
CA GLY A 7 -24.91 -5.06 25.84
C GLY A 7 -25.20 -3.81 24.98
N TRP A 8 -24.13 -3.06 24.66
CA TRP A 8 -23.75 -2.60 23.29
C TRP A 8 -22.48 -1.74 23.30
N LYS A 9 -21.98 -1.33 24.49
CA LYS A 9 -20.77 -0.49 24.62
C LYS A 9 -19.44 -1.25 24.61
N ASP A 10 -19.45 -2.58 24.73
CA ASP A 10 -18.23 -3.39 24.87
C ASP A 10 -17.74 -3.98 23.54
N TYR A 11 -18.39 -3.67 22.41
CA TYR A 11 -17.84 -3.99 21.07
C TYR A 11 -16.73 -3.02 20.67
N ASP A 12 -16.56 -1.95 21.43
CA ASP A 12 -15.60 -0.89 21.21
C ASP A 12 -14.37 -1.17 22.07
N LYS A 13 -13.41 -1.87 21.47
CA LYS A 13 -12.05 -2.22 21.93
C LYS A 13 -11.89 -3.60 22.60
N PRO A 14 -11.11 -4.44 21.94
CA PRO A 14 -9.70 -4.54 22.24
C PRO A 14 -8.95 -3.60 21.31
N ALA A 15 -7.98 -2.84 21.83
CA ALA A 15 -6.96 -2.24 20.97
C ALA A 15 -6.46 -3.37 20.06
N ARG A 16 -6.79 -3.31 18.76
CA ARG A 16 -6.39 -4.34 17.79
C ARG A 16 -4.90 -4.56 17.99
N ASN A 17 -4.50 -5.81 18.22
CA ASN A 17 -3.12 -6.15 18.54
C ASN A 17 -2.23 -5.63 17.41
N ARG A 18 -1.31 -4.72 17.73
CA ARG A 18 -0.42 -4.04 16.77
C ARG A 18 0.87 -4.82 16.63
N ASP A 19 0.74 -6.11 16.35
CA ASP A 19 1.90 -6.98 16.17
C ASP A 19 2.65 -6.51 14.92
N ALA A 20 3.98 -6.36 15.03
CA ALA A 20 4.81 -5.91 13.92
C ALA A 20 4.55 -6.74 12.66
N SER A 21 4.61 -6.13 11.48
CA SER A 21 4.42 -6.84 10.21
C SER A 21 5.47 -7.93 9.99
N ILE A 22 6.58 -7.84 10.72
CA ILE A 22 7.75 -8.70 10.62
C ILE A 22 8.35 -8.99 11.99
N ASN A 23 9.05 -10.12 12.09
CA ASN A 23 9.85 -10.43 13.27
C ASN A 23 11.13 -9.58 13.27
N ILE A 24 11.24 -8.68 14.23
CA ILE A 24 12.44 -7.87 14.47
C ILE A 24 13.52 -8.81 15.03
N LYS A 25 14.70 -8.81 14.40
CA LYS A 25 15.83 -9.63 14.83
C LYS A 25 16.79 -8.83 15.70
N ALA A 26 17.52 -9.52 16.58
CA ALA A 26 18.44 -8.89 17.54
C ALA A 26 19.72 -8.32 16.88
N ASP A 27 20.03 -8.75 15.66
CA ASP A 27 21.18 -8.30 14.86
C ASP A 27 20.87 -7.07 14.00
N TRP A 28 19.68 -6.48 14.14
CA TRP A 28 19.28 -5.30 13.37
C TRP A 28 19.75 -4.02 14.05
N ASP A 29 20.47 -3.19 13.29
CA ASP A 29 20.90 -1.87 13.73
C ASP A 29 19.81 -0.83 13.50
N LEU A 30 19.43 -0.12 14.57
CA LEU A 30 18.54 1.03 14.47
C LEU A 30 19.30 2.22 13.87
N LEU A 31 18.87 2.69 12.70
CA LEU A 31 19.48 3.85 12.02
C LEU A 31 18.81 5.16 12.42
N GLU A 32 17.49 5.23 12.30
CA GLU A 32 16.71 6.43 12.61
C GLU A 32 15.30 6.04 13.09
N GLU A 33 14.75 6.86 13.98
CA GLU A 33 13.34 6.82 14.37
C GLU A 33 12.68 8.13 13.96
N ILE A 34 11.58 8.03 13.20
CA ILE A 34 10.85 9.18 12.68
C ILE A 34 9.41 9.11 13.16
N ASP A 35 9.02 10.06 14.01
CA ASP A 35 7.63 10.20 14.44
C ASP A 35 6.75 10.86 13.36
N PHE A 36 5.44 10.60 13.41
CA PHE A 36 4.50 11.15 12.44
C PHE A 36 4.36 12.68 12.51
N ASN A 37 4.64 13.32 13.65
CA ASN A 37 4.60 14.77 13.76
C ASN A 37 5.74 15.44 12.99
N ARG A 38 6.90 14.76 12.85
CA ARG A 38 7.99 15.19 11.99
C ARG A 38 7.58 15.10 10.52
N LEU A 39 7.01 13.96 10.11
CA LEU A 39 6.56 13.75 8.72
C LEU A 39 5.48 14.77 8.29
N ALA A 40 4.51 15.07 9.16
CA ALA A 40 3.42 15.99 8.85
C ALA A 40 3.85 17.44 8.59
N LYS A 41 5.09 17.81 8.93
CA LYS A 41 5.64 19.16 8.71
C LYS A 41 6.49 19.24 7.44
N LEU A 42 6.81 18.12 6.82
CA LEU A 42 7.59 18.10 5.60
C LEU A 42 6.73 18.59 4.43
N ASN A 43 7.37 19.33 3.54
CA ASN A 43 6.78 19.77 2.30
C ASN A 43 7.85 19.73 1.21
N LEU A 44 7.48 19.21 0.05
CA LEU A 44 8.31 19.16 -1.15
C LEU A 44 7.42 19.57 -2.31
N ASP A 45 7.86 20.57 -3.07
CA ASP A 45 7.26 20.89 -4.36
C ASP A 45 7.95 20.03 -5.41
N ALA A 46 7.18 19.38 -6.28
CA ALA A 46 7.66 18.46 -7.28
C ALA A 46 6.96 18.74 -8.61
N ASP A 47 7.73 18.67 -9.71
CA ASP A 47 7.18 18.81 -11.05
C ASP A 47 6.32 17.60 -11.43
N ASP A 48 5.52 17.76 -12.48
CA ASP A 48 4.75 16.66 -13.06
C ASP A 48 5.68 15.55 -13.56
N GLY A 49 5.24 14.30 -13.41
CA GLY A 49 5.96 13.14 -13.93
C GLY A 49 5.96 13.12 -15.47
N GLU A 50 7.03 12.58 -16.05
CA GLU A 50 7.14 12.35 -17.49
C GLU A 50 6.95 10.87 -17.81
N ASP A 51 6.05 10.58 -18.76
CA ASP A 51 5.84 9.22 -19.27
C ASP A 51 7.04 8.81 -20.13
N LEU A 52 7.77 7.78 -19.71
CA LEU A 52 8.87 7.21 -20.49
C LEU A 52 8.36 6.17 -21.49
N GLU A 53 7.62 5.17 -20.99
CA GLU A 53 7.15 4.03 -21.76
C GLU A 53 5.77 3.58 -21.25
N ASN A 54 4.98 2.94 -22.12
CA ASN A 54 3.64 2.47 -21.81
C ASN A 54 3.49 0.99 -22.18
N TYR A 55 2.93 0.20 -21.28
CA TYR A 55 2.79 -1.25 -21.44
C TYR A 55 1.37 -1.74 -21.13
N GLY A 56 0.98 -2.84 -21.77
CA GLY A 56 -0.29 -3.52 -21.51
C GLY A 56 -1.45 -3.03 -22.37
N PHE A 57 -2.68 -3.35 -21.94
CA PHE A 57 -3.92 -2.95 -22.60
C PHE A 57 -5.03 -2.76 -21.55
N LEU A 58 -6.01 -1.92 -21.89
CA LEU A 58 -7.16 -1.64 -21.04
C LEU A 58 -8.45 -2.02 -21.76
N TYR A 59 -9.40 -2.56 -21.01
CA TYR A 59 -10.76 -2.77 -21.49
C TYR A 59 -11.59 -1.49 -21.33
N TYR A 60 -12.56 -1.30 -22.21
CA TYR A 60 -13.54 -0.22 -22.04
C TYR A 60 -14.36 -0.42 -20.77
N TYR A 61 -14.54 0.67 -20.02
CA TYR A 61 -15.45 0.71 -18.90
C TYR A 61 -16.90 0.64 -19.37
N ASP A 62 -17.69 -0.28 -18.79
CA ASP A 62 -19.13 -0.37 -19.04
C ASP A 62 -19.88 0.70 -18.23
N ARG A 63 -20.27 1.80 -18.91
CA ARG A 63 -21.02 2.91 -18.31
C ARG A 63 -22.41 2.52 -17.76
N SER A 64 -22.89 1.30 -18.01
CA SER A 64 -24.13 0.84 -17.37
C SER A 64 -23.98 0.67 -15.86
N PHE A 65 -22.74 0.59 -15.35
CA PHE A 65 -22.45 0.58 -13.90
C PHE A 65 -22.56 1.96 -13.23
N ASP A 66 -22.61 3.06 -14.00
CA ASP A 66 -22.84 4.41 -13.44
C ASP A 66 -24.29 4.61 -12.97
N LYS A 67 -25.22 3.80 -13.48
CA LYS A 67 -26.64 3.92 -13.15
C LYS A 67 -26.90 3.39 -11.74
N GLN A 68 -27.52 4.21 -10.89
CA GLN A 68 -27.90 3.80 -9.55
C GLN A 68 -28.79 2.54 -9.62
N PRO A 69 -28.46 1.48 -8.86
CA PRO A 69 -29.27 0.27 -8.86
C PRO A 69 -30.66 0.60 -8.32
N VAL A 70 -31.68 0.26 -9.09
CA VAL A 70 -33.07 0.26 -8.60
C VAL A 70 -33.34 -1.05 -7.88
N LYS A 71 -34.22 -1.02 -6.88
CA LYS A 71 -34.59 -2.20 -6.08
C LYS A 71 -35.00 -3.37 -7.00
N GLY A 72 -34.25 -4.47 -6.94
CA GLY A 72 -34.47 -5.67 -7.77
C GLY A 72 -33.65 -5.73 -9.08
N ALA A 73 -32.92 -4.67 -9.44
CA ALA A 73 -32.00 -4.65 -10.59
C ALA A 73 -30.52 -4.56 -10.15
N GLU A 74 -30.22 -4.91 -8.89
CA GLU A 74 -28.87 -4.98 -8.37
C GLU A 74 -28.07 -6.03 -9.15
N LYS A 75 -26.90 -5.63 -9.67
CA LYS A 75 -25.98 -6.56 -10.33
C LYS A 75 -25.25 -7.37 -9.25
N LYS A 76 -25.32 -8.69 -9.34
CA LYS A 76 -24.57 -9.57 -8.43
C LYS A 76 -23.09 -9.58 -8.79
N LEU A 77 -22.23 -9.45 -7.79
CA LEU A 77 -20.78 -9.62 -7.98
C LEU A 77 -20.49 -11.08 -8.36
N THR A 78 -19.81 -11.27 -9.48
CA THR A 78 -19.37 -12.57 -9.97
C THR A 78 -17.86 -12.68 -9.78
N ALA A 79 -17.39 -13.85 -9.31
CA ALA A 79 -15.97 -14.14 -9.37
C ALA A 79 -15.53 -14.19 -10.84
N ILE A 80 -14.48 -13.45 -11.17
CA ILE A 80 -13.87 -13.45 -12.49
C ILE A 80 -12.48 -14.05 -12.31
N ASP A 81 -12.18 -15.09 -13.08
CA ASP A 81 -10.85 -15.68 -13.11
C ASP A 81 -9.92 -14.82 -13.98
N ARG A 82 -9.05 -14.05 -13.32
CA ARG A 82 -8.03 -13.21 -13.97
C ARG A 82 -6.74 -13.33 -13.19
N ALA A 83 -5.62 -13.37 -13.92
CA ALA A 83 -4.31 -13.24 -13.32
C ALA A 83 -4.14 -11.80 -12.78
N ALA A 84 -3.71 -11.70 -11.53
CA ALA A 84 -3.25 -10.45 -10.92
C ALA A 84 -1.74 -10.58 -10.70
N TYR A 85 -0.99 -9.56 -11.13
CA TYR A 85 0.47 -9.52 -11.01
C TYR A 85 0.86 -8.51 -9.94
N ASN A 86 1.45 -8.98 -8.85
CA ASN A 86 1.91 -8.15 -7.73
C ASN A 86 3.44 -8.17 -7.64
N VAL A 87 4.09 -7.77 -8.73
CA VAL A 87 5.56 -7.77 -8.89
C VAL A 87 6.17 -6.64 -8.04
N THR A 88 7.28 -6.92 -7.35
CA THR A 88 8.07 -5.89 -6.64
C THR A 88 9.05 -5.19 -7.59
N THR A 89 9.52 -4.01 -7.22
CA THR A 89 10.39 -3.16 -8.05
C THR A 89 11.62 -3.90 -8.62
N SER A 90 12.35 -4.64 -7.79
CA SER A 90 13.55 -5.37 -8.22
C SER A 90 13.25 -6.58 -9.10
N SER A 91 12.01 -7.04 -9.17
CA SER A 91 11.58 -8.17 -10.03
C SER A 91 10.93 -7.72 -11.34
N ASP A 92 10.75 -6.41 -11.54
CA ASP A 92 10.21 -5.87 -12.77
C ASP A 92 11.32 -5.77 -13.84
N PRO A 93 11.19 -6.46 -14.99
CA PRO A 93 12.22 -6.47 -16.03
C PRO A 93 12.42 -5.11 -16.72
N VAL A 94 11.36 -4.28 -16.81
CA VAL A 94 11.45 -2.94 -17.39
C VAL A 94 12.24 -2.03 -16.45
N ILE A 95 11.96 -2.10 -15.14
CA ILE A 95 12.73 -1.36 -14.13
C ILE A 95 14.20 -1.80 -14.13
N GLN A 96 14.48 -3.10 -14.26
CA GLN A 96 15.85 -3.60 -14.39
C GLN A 96 16.55 -3.02 -15.61
N GLU A 97 15.90 -3.00 -16.78
CA GLU A 97 16.45 -2.42 -18.00
C GLU A 97 16.73 -0.90 -17.85
N LEU A 98 15.79 -0.16 -17.25
CA LEU A 98 15.97 1.27 -16.96
C LEU A 98 17.10 1.53 -15.96
N ALA A 99 17.25 0.64 -14.97
CA ALA A 99 18.35 0.68 -14.04
C ALA A 99 19.68 0.39 -14.74
N GLU A 100 19.78 -0.62 -15.60
CA GLU A 100 21.00 -0.93 -16.37
C GLU A 100 21.44 0.22 -17.28
N LYS A 101 20.48 0.96 -17.84
CA LYS A 101 20.71 2.16 -18.67
C LYS A 101 21.07 3.42 -17.87
N ASP A 102 21.15 3.34 -16.54
CA ASP A 102 21.46 4.47 -15.65
C ASP A 102 20.49 5.67 -15.82
N VAL A 103 19.21 5.41 -16.11
CA VAL A 103 18.20 6.47 -16.32
C VAL A 103 17.80 7.18 -15.02
N ALA A 104 17.91 6.49 -13.88
CA ALA A 104 17.55 7.01 -12.57
C ALA A 104 18.41 6.40 -11.44
N THR A 105 18.31 6.98 -10.24
CA THR A 105 19.00 6.52 -9.03
C THR A 105 18.05 5.88 -8.00
N ILE A 106 16.74 6.12 -8.12
CA ILE A 106 15.73 5.59 -7.20
C ILE A 106 14.63 4.93 -8.02
N PHE A 107 14.29 3.70 -7.68
CA PHE A 107 13.26 2.91 -8.33
C PHE A 107 12.25 2.44 -7.29
N ALA A 108 10.96 2.56 -7.60
CA ALA A 108 9.85 2.15 -6.75
C ALA A 108 8.61 1.85 -7.61
N THR A 109 7.62 1.16 -7.03
CA THR A 109 6.27 1.05 -7.61
C THR A 109 5.30 2.02 -6.93
N ASP A 110 4.16 2.26 -7.58
CA ASP A 110 3.06 3.09 -7.10
C ASP A 110 2.57 2.69 -5.70
N THR A 111 2.44 1.39 -5.45
CA THR A 111 1.96 0.82 -4.19
C THR A 111 2.90 1.18 -3.04
N ILE A 112 4.21 1.04 -3.27
CA ILE A 112 5.26 1.33 -2.29
C ILE A 112 5.35 2.84 -2.04
N LEU A 113 5.33 3.64 -3.11
CA LEU A 113 5.41 5.10 -3.01
C LEU A 113 4.17 5.69 -2.33
N SER A 114 2.98 5.19 -2.65
CA SER A 114 1.73 5.61 -2.00
C SER A 114 1.76 5.36 -0.50
N MET A 115 2.32 4.23 -0.08
CA MET A 115 2.44 3.87 1.33
C MET A 115 3.44 4.77 2.08
N LEU A 116 4.54 5.15 1.44
CA LEU A 116 5.47 6.15 2.00
C LEU A 116 4.83 7.53 2.11
N MET A 117 4.15 8.00 1.06
CA MET A 117 3.49 9.31 1.04
C MET A 117 2.35 9.40 2.05
N CYS A 118 1.62 8.30 2.27
CA CYS A 118 0.49 8.23 3.18
C CYS A 118 0.85 7.67 4.57
N ALA A 119 2.12 7.44 4.88
CA ALA A 119 2.60 6.84 6.12
C ALA A 119 1.96 7.43 7.40
N PRO A 120 1.78 8.77 7.55
CA PRO A 120 1.20 9.36 8.76
C PRO A 120 -0.27 8.98 9.03
N ARG A 121 -0.97 8.36 8.05
CA ARG A 121 -2.35 7.90 8.19
C ARG A 121 -2.46 6.41 8.52
N SER A 122 -1.33 5.69 8.51
CA SER A 122 -1.30 4.26 8.81
C SER A 122 -1.41 4.00 10.32
N VAL A 123 -2.18 2.98 10.68
CA VAL A 123 -2.33 2.49 12.06
C VAL A 123 -1.82 1.06 12.15
N TYR A 124 -2.05 0.26 11.11
CA TYR A 124 -1.48 -1.08 11.04
C TYR A 124 -0.03 -1.05 10.61
N PRO A 125 0.81 -1.93 11.19
CA PRO A 125 2.20 -1.99 10.81
C PRO A 125 2.36 -2.56 9.40
N TRP A 126 3.32 -1.99 8.70
CA TRP A 126 3.77 -2.38 7.36
C TRP A 126 5.28 -2.17 7.29
N ASP A 127 5.93 -2.80 6.32
CA ASP A 127 7.36 -2.69 6.09
C ASP A 127 7.68 -2.61 4.59
N ILE A 128 8.80 -1.96 4.28
CA ILE A 128 9.40 -1.84 2.96
C ILE A 128 10.85 -2.29 3.08
N VAL A 129 11.36 -2.99 2.07
CA VAL A 129 12.77 -3.36 1.95
C VAL A 129 13.45 -2.35 1.05
N ILE A 130 14.50 -1.68 1.54
CA ILE A 130 15.31 -0.77 0.72
C ILE A 130 16.62 -1.47 0.38
N VAL A 131 16.85 -1.74 -0.89
CA VAL A 131 18.08 -2.38 -1.40
C VAL A 131 18.94 -1.32 -2.07
N ARG A 132 20.15 -1.11 -1.53
CA ARG A 132 21.15 -0.23 -2.14
C ARG A 132 22.14 -1.05 -2.96
N GLN A 133 22.25 -0.74 -4.26
CA GLN A 133 23.23 -1.34 -5.16
C GLN A 133 24.06 -0.23 -5.81
N GLY A 134 25.28 -0.03 -5.33
CA GLY A 134 26.11 1.11 -5.73
C GLY A 134 25.45 2.45 -5.41
N ASN A 135 25.14 3.23 -6.45
CA ASN A 135 24.45 4.52 -6.36
C ASN A 135 22.93 4.44 -6.60
N LYS A 136 22.38 3.22 -6.72
CA LYS A 136 20.96 2.99 -6.97
C LYS A 136 20.25 2.48 -5.72
N LEU A 137 19.03 2.95 -5.51
CA LEU A 137 18.11 2.51 -4.47
C LEU A 137 16.89 1.86 -5.12
N PHE A 138 16.59 0.63 -4.69
CA PHE A 138 15.38 -0.08 -5.05
C PHE A 138 14.51 -0.20 -3.79
N LEU A 139 13.28 0.26 -3.88
CA LEU A 139 12.30 0.11 -2.83
C LEU A 139 11.40 -1.07 -3.17
N ASP A 140 11.47 -2.12 -2.36
CA ASP A 140 10.78 -3.38 -2.58
C ASP A 140 9.77 -3.67 -1.48
N LYS A 141 8.74 -4.45 -1.83
CA LYS A 141 7.86 -5.09 -0.86
C LYS A 141 8.26 -6.56 -0.71
N ARG A 142 8.02 -7.13 0.47
CA ARG A 142 8.23 -8.56 0.69
C ARG A 142 7.16 -9.39 -0.02
N ASP A 143 7.50 -10.64 -0.31
CA ASP A 143 6.52 -11.61 -0.79
C ASP A 143 5.42 -11.80 0.26
N ASN A 144 4.17 -11.72 -0.19
CA ASN A 144 2.98 -11.76 0.68
C ASN A 144 2.98 -10.66 1.76
N ALA A 145 3.56 -9.49 1.47
CA ALA A 145 3.49 -8.34 2.37
C ALA A 145 2.02 -7.96 2.65
N THR A 146 1.77 -7.45 3.86
CA THR A 146 0.47 -6.85 4.23
C THR A 146 0.07 -5.71 3.29
N LEU A 147 1.05 -5.09 2.62
CA LEU A 147 0.89 -4.08 1.60
C LEU A 147 0.00 -4.49 0.42
N ASP A 148 -0.05 -5.78 0.10
CA ASP A 148 -0.85 -6.30 -1.02
C ASP A 148 -2.34 -6.43 -0.65
N MET A 149 -2.69 -6.21 0.62
CA MET A 149 -4.04 -6.38 1.15
C MET A 149 -4.65 -5.03 1.50
N VAL A 150 -5.96 -4.89 1.26
CA VAL A 150 -6.71 -3.69 1.63
C VAL A 150 -7.13 -3.78 3.10
N THR A 151 -6.87 -2.72 3.87
CA THR A 151 -7.30 -2.60 5.26
C THR A 151 -8.75 -2.12 5.35
N VAL A 152 -9.49 -2.58 6.38
CA VAL A 152 -10.90 -2.21 6.58
C VAL A 152 -11.09 -1.67 8.00
N ASN A 153 -11.74 -0.50 8.09
CA ASN A 153 -11.96 0.23 9.35
C ASN A 153 -10.65 0.39 10.15
N GLU A 154 -9.57 0.78 9.47
CA GLU A 154 -8.27 0.98 10.10
C GLU A 154 -8.25 2.22 11.01
N ASN A 155 -8.85 3.32 10.51
CA ASN A 155 -8.89 4.63 11.17
C ASN A 155 -10.26 4.96 11.80
N ALA A 156 -11.06 3.94 12.10
CA ALA A 156 -12.40 4.11 12.69
C ALA A 156 -12.35 4.59 14.15
#